data_AF-A0A8J4CF32-F1
#
_entry.id   AF-A0A8J4CF32-F1
#
_cell.length_a   1.000
_cell.length_b   1.000
_cell.length_c   1.000
_cell.angle_alpha   90.00
_cell.angle_beta   90.00
_cell.angle_gamma   90.00
#
_symmetry.space_group_name_H-M   'P 1'
#
loop_
_entity.id
_entity.type
_entity.pdbx_description
1 polymer ?
#
loop_
_entity_poly.entity_id
_entity_poly.type
_entity_poly.pdbx_seq_one_letter_code
_entity_poly.pdbx_strand_id
1 'polypeptide(L)'
;MLPPQRVVSVDLELPKLSSSPSTASTKKLFFEPSGQPGSGVHGPVLTGRPEPLGASIDAETGAINFSVVSSSATAVSLVLFTEADLAAGRSSFEVPLDPLVNRTGDVWHVMLPGLRDDLLYGYRVNGLHQDPDADSPGHRHDKNRVVLDPYAIAVLGRRRWGQMGPNLAYGEAGVLGLMPTWPQAAAALPAGGHRVPAFDWEGDRPLNLPMEGLVIYEAHVRGYTAHESSGVAAPGTYAGMIEKLDHLQSLGINAIELLPVFEFNELEYYSQIPGSNEYGYNFWGYSTVNYFSPMGRYSAALAEGRHVRSTCDEFKQLVKECHKRGIEVRMYLGVWP
;
A
#
# COMPACT_ATOMS: atom_id res chain seq x y z
N MET A 1 88.70 26.80 -8.11
CA MET A 1 87.72 27.64 -8.83
C MET A 1 87.55 27.11 -10.24
N LEU A 2 86.47 26.36 -10.46
CA LEU A 2 85.89 25.94 -11.75
C LEU A 2 84.38 25.63 -11.47
N PRO A 3 83.48 25.80 -12.45
CA PRO A 3 82.10 26.27 -12.21
C PRO A 3 81.08 25.14 -11.97
N PRO A 4 79.91 25.40 -11.35
CA PRO A 4 78.82 24.44 -11.34
C PRO A 4 78.08 24.45 -12.70
N GLN A 5 77.94 23.24 -13.26
CA GLN A 5 77.25 22.95 -14.52
C GLN A 5 75.72 23.03 -14.37
N ARG A 6 75.05 23.40 -15.48
CA ARG A 6 73.59 23.45 -15.65
C ARG A 6 72.94 22.06 -15.46
N VAL A 7 71.79 22.04 -14.80
CA VAL A 7 70.75 21.02 -14.96
C VAL A 7 69.51 21.70 -15.54
N VAL A 8 68.92 21.05 -16.56
CA VAL A 8 67.76 21.49 -17.34
C VAL A 8 66.58 20.56 -17.01
N SER A 9 65.35 21.08 -17.19
CA SER A 9 64.05 20.39 -17.33
C SER A 9 63.32 20.10 -16.00
N VAL A 10 61.98 20.21 -15.88
CA VAL A 10 60.88 20.16 -16.86
C VAL A 10 59.72 21.05 -16.35
N ASP A 11 59.18 21.95 -17.18
CA ASP A 11 57.86 22.55 -16.94
C ASP A 11 56.78 21.52 -17.33
N LEU A 12 56.06 20.99 -16.33
CA LEU A 12 54.85 20.20 -16.54
C LEU A 12 53.65 21.15 -16.53
N GLU A 13 53.29 21.68 -17.70
CA GLU A 13 51.98 22.31 -17.90
C GLU A 13 50.87 21.24 -17.75
N LEU A 14 50.01 21.44 -16.76
CA LEU A 14 48.80 20.66 -16.53
C LEU A 14 47.83 20.83 -17.72
N PRO A 15 47.25 19.75 -18.27
CA PRO A 15 46.30 19.87 -19.36
C PRO A 15 45.03 20.58 -18.91
N LYS A 16 44.66 21.64 -19.66
CA LYS A 16 43.39 22.37 -19.52
C LYS A 16 42.23 21.38 -19.68
N LEU A 17 41.43 21.21 -18.63
CA LEU A 17 40.13 20.56 -18.73
C LEU A 17 39.24 21.36 -19.70
N SER A 18 38.85 20.74 -20.81
CA SER A 18 37.78 21.25 -21.64
C SER A 18 36.46 21.07 -20.90
N SER A 19 35.73 22.16 -20.72
CA SER A 19 34.37 22.16 -20.21
C SER A 19 33.46 21.42 -21.19
N SER A 20 33.00 20.23 -20.83
CA SER A 20 31.85 19.61 -21.49
C SER A 20 30.60 20.47 -21.26
N PRO A 21 29.72 20.60 -22.26
CA PRO A 21 28.50 21.39 -22.10
C PRO A 21 27.58 20.69 -21.10
N SER A 22 27.23 21.42 -20.05
CA SER A 22 26.13 21.09 -19.14
C SER A 22 24.89 20.77 -19.97
N THR A 23 24.41 19.53 -19.89
CA THR A 23 23.06 19.18 -20.31
C THR A 23 22.10 19.93 -19.41
N ALA A 24 21.41 20.91 -19.97
CA ALA A 24 20.34 21.61 -19.30
C ALA A 24 19.26 20.58 -18.92
N SER A 25 19.17 20.24 -17.63
CA SER A 25 17.99 19.59 -17.08
C SER A 25 16.86 20.60 -17.18
N THR A 26 16.07 20.51 -18.25
CA THR A 26 14.83 21.28 -18.36
C THR A 26 13.92 20.76 -17.27
N LYS A 27 13.88 21.48 -16.13
CA LYS A 27 12.97 21.19 -15.02
C LYS A 27 11.54 21.31 -15.55
N LYS A 28 10.94 20.19 -15.94
CA LYS A 28 9.53 20.14 -16.33
C LYS A 28 8.66 20.47 -15.13
N LEU A 29 7.59 21.23 -15.35
CA LEU A 29 6.60 21.54 -14.32
C LEU A 29 5.66 20.34 -14.11
N PHE A 30 5.07 20.22 -12.92
CA PHE A 30 4.28 19.03 -12.54
C PHE A 30 3.08 18.73 -13.48
N PHE A 31 2.54 19.75 -14.14
CA PHE A 31 1.41 19.65 -15.08
C PHE A 31 1.84 19.44 -16.53
N GLU A 32 3.14 19.43 -16.83
CA GLU A 32 3.63 19.20 -18.18
C GLU A 32 3.58 17.70 -18.51
N PRO A 33 3.28 17.33 -19.77
CA PRO A 33 3.33 15.95 -20.20
C PRO A 33 4.73 15.34 -20.04
N SER A 34 4.80 14.18 -19.38
CA SER A 34 6.06 13.45 -19.19
C SER A 34 6.48 12.67 -20.44
N GLY A 35 5.55 12.41 -21.38
CA GLY A 35 5.85 11.86 -22.72
C GLY A 35 5.16 10.53 -23.02
N GLN A 36 4.62 9.86 -22.01
CA GLN A 36 3.82 8.64 -22.18
C GLN A 36 2.42 9.00 -22.72
N PRO A 37 1.88 8.23 -23.67
CA PRO A 37 0.59 8.52 -24.28
C PRO A 37 -0.55 8.30 -23.27
N GLY A 38 -1.68 8.96 -23.53
CA GLY A 38 -2.95 8.58 -22.88
C GLY A 38 -3.44 7.21 -23.35
N SER A 39 -4.45 6.68 -22.68
CA SER A 39 -5.11 5.43 -23.02
C SER A 39 -6.64 5.59 -22.99
N GLY A 40 -7.38 4.51 -23.21
CA GLY A 40 -8.83 4.51 -23.04
C GLY A 40 -9.30 4.67 -21.58
N VAL A 41 -8.38 4.68 -20.60
CA VAL A 41 -8.69 4.73 -19.16
C VAL A 41 -8.03 5.89 -18.41
N HIS A 42 -7.15 6.67 -19.08
CA HIS A 42 -6.56 7.90 -18.54
C HIS A 42 -6.11 8.83 -19.68
N GLY A 43 -6.05 10.13 -19.42
CA GLY A 43 -5.49 11.13 -20.34
C GLY A 43 -3.96 11.06 -20.45
N PRO A 44 -3.32 11.98 -21.19
CA PRO A 44 -1.86 12.05 -21.31
C PRO A 44 -1.18 12.11 -19.95
N VAL A 45 -0.10 11.36 -19.80
CA VAL A 45 0.63 11.24 -18.53
C VAL A 45 1.40 12.53 -18.25
N LEU A 46 1.30 13.03 -17.02
CA LEU A 46 1.91 14.26 -16.55
C LEU A 46 3.06 13.97 -15.58
N THR A 47 3.99 14.92 -15.44
CA THR A 47 5.16 14.79 -14.56
C THR A 47 4.78 14.42 -13.13
N GLY A 48 3.80 15.10 -12.52
CA GLY A 48 3.36 14.86 -11.14
C GLY A 48 4.27 15.51 -10.10
N ARG A 49 4.11 15.11 -8.83
CA ARG A 49 4.82 15.69 -7.67
C ARG A 49 5.32 14.60 -6.71
N PRO A 50 6.46 14.82 -6.03
CA PRO A 50 6.99 13.89 -5.05
C PRO A 50 6.17 13.84 -3.74
N GLU A 51 5.37 14.85 -3.44
CA GLU A 51 4.57 14.90 -2.22
C GLU A 51 3.08 15.14 -2.52
N PRO A 52 2.17 14.57 -1.71
CA PRO A 52 2.44 13.61 -0.62
C PRO A 52 2.84 12.22 -1.17
N LEU A 53 3.45 11.39 -0.33
CA LEU A 53 3.69 9.97 -0.65
C LEU A 53 2.35 9.21 -0.76
N GLY A 54 2.33 8.17 -1.58
CA GLY A 54 1.14 7.40 -1.91
C GLY A 54 0.39 7.95 -3.11
N ALA A 55 -0.87 7.52 -3.27
CA ALA A 55 -1.78 8.05 -4.27
C ALA A 55 -2.69 9.14 -3.69
N SER A 56 -2.70 10.31 -4.32
CA SER A 56 -3.46 11.49 -3.89
C SER A 56 -4.19 12.16 -5.05
N ILE A 57 -5.25 12.90 -4.75
CA ILE A 57 -6.03 13.63 -5.75
C ILE A 57 -5.51 15.06 -5.80
N ASP A 58 -5.12 15.50 -6.99
CA ASP A 58 -4.80 16.90 -7.24
C ASP A 58 -6.09 17.74 -7.17
N ALA A 59 -6.11 18.73 -6.28
CA ALA A 59 -7.32 19.47 -5.94
C ALA A 59 -7.87 20.33 -7.09
N GLU A 60 -7.01 20.79 -7.99
CA GLU A 60 -7.39 21.67 -9.11
C GLU A 60 -7.86 20.87 -10.32
N THR A 61 -7.13 19.81 -10.66
CA THR A 61 -7.37 19.03 -11.89
C THR A 61 -8.23 17.78 -11.66
N GLY A 62 -8.32 17.30 -10.42
CA GLY A 62 -8.93 16.00 -10.10
C GLY A 62 -8.13 14.80 -10.62
N ALA A 63 -6.91 15.02 -11.11
CA ALA A 63 -6.00 13.95 -11.52
C ALA A 63 -5.47 13.18 -10.31
N ILE A 64 -5.05 11.93 -10.54
CA ILE A 64 -4.42 11.13 -9.48
C ILE A 64 -2.91 11.27 -9.58
N ASN A 65 -2.28 11.82 -8.54
CA ASN A 65 -0.84 11.85 -8.36
C ASN A 65 -0.38 10.62 -7.59
N PHE A 66 0.59 9.90 -8.14
CA PHE A 66 1.23 8.73 -7.53
C PHE A 66 2.64 9.11 -7.13
N SER A 67 3.05 8.74 -5.91
CA SER A 67 4.40 9.01 -5.40
C SER A 67 4.91 7.87 -4.52
N VAL A 68 6.10 7.36 -4.82
CA VAL A 68 6.72 6.23 -4.08
C VAL A 68 8.22 6.42 -3.95
N VAL A 69 8.76 6.07 -2.78
CA VAL A 69 10.20 6.17 -2.49
C VAL A 69 10.91 4.89 -2.96
N SER A 70 11.98 5.05 -3.74
CA SER A 70 12.97 4.01 -3.96
C SER A 70 14.30 4.61 -4.44
N SER A 71 15.31 4.60 -3.56
CA SER A 71 16.65 5.09 -3.88
C SER A 71 17.42 4.15 -4.80
N SER A 72 17.22 2.84 -4.62
CA SER A 72 17.96 1.77 -5.31
C SER A 72 17.33 1.29 -6.62
N ALA A 73 16.10 1.71 -6.94
CA ALA A 73 15.45 1.35 -8.20
C ALA A 73 16.14 2.02 -9.40
N THR A 74 16.34 1.25 -10.46
CA THR A 74 16.82 1.75 -11.75
C THR A 74 15.68 2.10 -12.70
N ALA A 75 14.51 1.46 -12.52
CA ALA A 75 13.28 1.82 -13.22
C ALA A 75 12.05 1.47 -12.37
N VAL A 76 11.01 2.28 -12.49
CA VAL A 76 9.70 2.06 -11.88
C VAL A 76 8.62 2.18 -12.95
N SER A 77 7.69 1.24 -12.97
CA SER A 77 6.44 1.37 -13.72
C SER A 77 5.26 1.40 -12.76
N LEU A 78 4.32 2.32 -13.00
CA LEU A 78 2.99 2.25 -12.40
C LEU A 78 2.18 1.18 -13.16
N VAL A 79 1.65 0.20 -12.44
CA VAL A 79 0.86 -0.90 -13.00
C VAL A 79 -0.57 -0.75 -12.54
N LEU A 80 -1.52 -0.84 -13.48
CA LEU A 80 -2.95 -0.71 -13.22
C LEU A 80 -3.68 -2.04 -13.46
N PHE A 81 -4.72 -2.27 -12.68
CA PHE A 81 -5.49 -3.50 -12.67
C PHE A 81 -6.99 -3.22 -12.66
N THR A 82 -7.73 -3.88 -13.53
CA THR A 82 -9.12 -4.22 -13.21
C THR A 82 -9.13 -5.35 -12.19
N GLU A 83 -10.20 -5.50 -11.43
CA GLU A 83 -10.33 -6.64 -10.51
C GLU A 83 -10.30 -8.00 -11.24
N ALA A 84 -10.88 -8.08 -12.44
CA ALA A 84 -10.87 -9.30 -13.24
C ALA A 84 -9.45 -9.67 -13.69
N ASP A 85 -8.66 -8.67 -14.11
CA ASP A 85 -7.25 -8.91 -14.49
C ASP A 85 -6.39 -9.24 -13.26
N LEU A 86 -6.63 -8.59 -12.12
CA LEU A 86 -5.98 -8.90 -10.85
C LEU A 86 -6.20 -10.37 -10.45
N ALA A 87 -7.45 -10.84 -10.51
CA ALA A 87 -7.81 -12.23 -10.23
C ALA A 87 -7.26 -13.23 -11.26
N ALA A 88 -6.99 -12.78 -12.48
CA ALA A 88 -6.33 -13.58 -13.53
C ALA A 88 -4.79 -13.49 -13.48
N GLY A 89 -4.21 -12.73 -12.54
CA GLY A 89 -2.76 -12.54 -12.44
C GLY A 89 -2.17 -11.75 -13.61
N ARG A 90 -2.92 -10.79 -14.19
CA ARG A 90 -2.48 -9.97 -15.33
C ARG A 90 -2.59 -8.49 -14.99
N SER A 91 -1.71 -7.67 -15.56
CA SER A 91 -1.88 -6.20 -15.56
C SER A 91 -2.83 -5.77 -16.68
N SER A 92 -3.59 -4.71 -16.44
CA SER A 92 -4.45 -4.09 -17.46
C SER A 92 -3.68 -3.03 -18.26
N PHE A 93 -2.87 -2.23 -17.57
CA PHE A 93 -2.05 -1.18 -18.16
C PHE A 93 -0.74 -1.03 -17.38
N GLU A 94 0.31 -0.56 -18.04
CA GLU A 94 1.59 -0.26 -17.42
C GLU A 94 2.13 1.07 -17.97
N VAL A 95 2.53 1.96 -17.06
CA VAL A 95 3.08 3.28 -17.36
C VAL A 95 4.53 3.31 -16.84
N PRO A 96 5.54 3.17 -17.72
CA PRO A 96 6.94 3.30 -17.31
C PRO A 96 7.26 4.76 -16.98
N LEU A 97 7.87 5.02 -15.82
CA LEU A 97 8.24 6.37 -15.39
C LEU A 97 9.61 6.72 -16.00
N ASP A 98 9.73 7.94 -16.55
CA ASP A 98 11.00 8.46 -17.04
C ASP A 98 11.91 8.83 -15.85
N PRO A 99 13.09 8.21 -15.67
CA PRO A 99 13.97 8.49 -14.53
C PRO A 99 14.48 9.94 -14.45
N LEU A 100 14.43 10.70 -15.54
CA LEU A 100 14.87 12.10 -15.61
C LEU A 100 13.74 13.10 -15.38
N VAL A 101 12.48 12.67 -15.53
CA VAL A 101 11.29 13.55 -15.42
C VAL A 101 10.42 13.15 -14.24
N ASN A 102 10.09 11.88 -14.11
CA ASN A 102 9.18 11.30 -13.12
C ASN A 102 9.91 10.87 -11.83
N ARG A 103 10.99 11.58 -11.46
CA ARG A 103 11.77 11.31 -10.24
C ARG A 103 12.36 12.61 -9.69
N THR A 104 12.24 12.83 -8.39
CA THR A 104 12.89 13.94 -7.67
C THR A 104 13.59 13.37 -6.45
N GLY A 105 14.91 13.44 -6.42
CA GLY A 105 15.71 12.69 -5.45
C GLY A 105 15.45 11.19 -5.58
N ASP A 106 15.01 10.56 -4.50
CA ASP A 106 14.66 9.13 -4.45
C ASP A 106 13.16 8.85 -4.57
N VAL A 107 12.38 9.88 -4.91
CA VAL A 107 10.91 9.79 -5.00
C VAL A 107 10.47 9.75 -6.46
N TRP A 108 9.96 8.60 -6.87
CA TRP A 108 9.35 8.37 -8.17
C TRP A 108 7.90 8.85 -8.15
N HIS A 109 7.50 9.61 -9.15
CA HIS A 109 6.16 10.19 -9.19
C HIS A 109 5.62 10.39 -10.60
N VAL A 110 4.31 10.30 -10.72
CA VAL A 110 3.58 10.46 -11.99
C VAL A 110 2.15 10.88 -11.72
N MET A 111 1.54 11.65 -12.62
CA MET A 111 0.15 12.07 -12.48
C MET A 111 -0.69 11.67 -13.69
N LEU A 112 -1.85 11.05 -13.41
CA LEU A 112 -2.78 10.55 -14.43
C LEU A 112 -4.11 11.30 -14.37
N PRO A 113 -4.41 12.18 -15.35
CA PRO A 113 -5.70 12.85 -15.45
C PRO A 113 -6.79 11.90 -15.96
N GLY A 114 -8.02 12.05 -15.47
CA GLY A 114 -9.17 11.30 -15.96
C GLY A 114 -9.08 9.79 -15.77
N LEU A 115 -8.32 9.32 -14.77
CA LEU A 115 -8.16 7.91 -14.46
C LEU A 115 -9.51 7.27 -14.10
N ARG A 116 -9.81 6.12 -14.71
CA ARG A 116 -11.01 5.33 -14.40
C ARG A 116 -10.98 4.81 -12.97
N ASP A 117 -12.11 4.85 -12.30
CA ASP A 117 -12.29 4.64 -10.86
C ASP A 117 -12.41 3.17 -10.43
N ASP A 118 -12.63 2.26 -11.36
CA ASP A 118 -12.66 0.80 -11.18
C ASP A 118 -11.26 0.17 -11.16
N LEU A 119 -10.21 0.96 -11.37
CA LEU A 119 -8.84 0.48 -11.40
C LEU A 119 -8.21 0.47 -10.01
N LEU A 120 -7.32 -0.51 -9.82
CA LEU A 120 -6.37 -0.59 -8.72
C LEU A 120 -4.96 -0.40 -9.26
N TYR A 121 -3.98 -0.17 -8.37
CA TYR A 121 -2.60 0.07 -8.78
C TYR A 121 -1.57 -0.67 -7.95
N GLY A 122 -0.37 -0.78 -8.49
CA GLY A 122 0.86 -1.21 -7.82
C GLY A 122 2.08 -0.75 -8.60
N TYR A 123 3.27 -1.14 -8.18
CA TYR A 123 4.51 -0.75 -8.85
C TYR A 123 5.31 -1.95 -9.30
N ARG A 124 5.77 -1.94 -10.56
CA ARG A 124 6.83 -2.85 -11.02
C ARG A 124 8.16 -2.14 -10.82
N VAL A 125 9.03 -2.71 -10.00
CA VAL A 125 10.32 -2.08 -9.65
C VAL A 125 11.46 -2.93 -10.18
N ASN A 126 12.31 -2.30 -10.99
CA ASN A 126 13.53 -2.92 -11.52
C ASN A 126 14.76 -2.33 -10.83
N GLY A 127 15.81 -3.14 -10.70
CA GLY A 127 17.05 -2.76 -10.03
C GLY A 127 17.98 -3.96 -9.87
N LEU A 128 19.02 -3.79 -9.05
CA LEU A 128 19.97 -4.86 -8.77
C LEU A 128 19.30 -5.99 -7.96
N HIS A 129 19.81 -7.21 -8.14
CA HIS A 129 19.41 -8.36 -7.35
C HIS A 129 20.67 -9.11 -6.92
N GLN A 130 20.82 -9.36 -5.63
CA GLN A 130 22.00 -9.97 -5.01
C GLN A 130 22.33 -11.38 -5.53
N ASP A 131 21.37 -12.01 -6.20
CA ASP A 131 21.54 -13.30 -6.87
C ASP A 131 21.27 -13.08 -8.37
N PRO A 132 22.27 -13.29 -9.27
CA PRO A 132 23.60 -13.87 -9.01
C PRO A 132 24.68 -12.85 -8.62
N ASP A 133 24.34 -11.57 -8.48
CA ASP A 133 25.32 -10.49 -8.31
C ASP A 133 25.72 -10.30 -6.83
N ALA A 134 26.77 -11.02 -6.42
CA ALA A 134 27.31 -10.98 -5.06
C ALA A 134 27.84 -9.59 -4.64
N ASP A 135 28.12 -8.68 -5.59
CA ASP A 135 28.62 -7.33 -5.33
C ASP A 135 27.51 -6.35 -4.90
N SER A 136 26.26 -6.81 -4.88
CA SER A 136 25.08 -6.02 -4.49
C SER A 136 24.32 -6.61 -3.29
N PRO A 137 24.98 -6.86 -2.14
CA PRO A 137 24.36 -7.51 -1.00
C PRO A 137 23.13 -6.74 -0.50
N GLY A 138 22.02 -7.45 -0.26
CA GLY A 138 20.77 -6.87 0.23
C GLY A 138 19.83 -6.32 -0.86
N HIS A 139 20.30 -6.12 -2.10
CA HIS A 139 19.42 -5.76 -3.20
C HIS A 139 18.57 -6.95 -3.65
N ARG A 140 17.25 -6.76 -3.77
CA ARG A 140 16.29 -7.84 -4.09
C ARG A 140 15.22 -7.40 -5.08
N HIS A 141 15.58 -6.56 -6.04
CA HIS A 141 14.62 -6.11 -7.04
C HIS A 141 14.23 -7.27 -7.98
N ASP A 142 12.93 -7.53 -8.12
CA ASP A 142 12.40 -8.54 -9.04
C ASP A 142 11.33 -7.92 -9.92
N LYS A 143 11.69 -7.63 -11.18
CA LYS A 143 10.78 -7.03 -12.17
C LYS A 143 9.58 -7.92 -12.52
N ASN A 144 9.62 -9.22 -12.20
CA ASN A 144 8.50 -10.12 -12.44
C ASN A 144 7.39 -9.95 -11.40
N ARG A 145 7.63 -9.16 -10.33
CA ARG A 145 6.65 -8.84 -9.30
C ARG A 145 6.10 -7.43 -9.48
N VAL A 146 4.86 -7.27 -9.04
CA VAL A 146 4.25 -5.96 -8.82
C VAL A 146 4.03 -5.82 -7.32
N VAL A 147 4.68 -4.82 -6.73
CA VAL A 147 4.65 -4.57 -5.29
C VAL A 147 3.56 -3.57 -4.93
N LEU A 148 3.07 -3.67 -3.69
CA LEU A 148 2.12 -2.73 -3.12
C LEU A 148 2.79 -1.40 -2.81
N ASP A 149 1.99 -0.34 -2.91
CA ASP A 149 2.34 0.95 -2.33
C ASP A 149 2.34 0.86 -0.79
N PRO A 150 3.42 1.20 -0.09
CA PRO A 150 3.44 1.23 1.38
C PRO A 150 2.35 2.15 1.97
N TYR A 151 1.93 3.17 1.24
CA TYR A 151 0.91 4.16 1.63
C TYR A 151 -0.48 3.87 1.05
N ALA A 152 -0.73 2.63 0.58
CA ALA A 152 -2.03 2.24 0.06
C ALA A 152 -3.17 2.50 1.05
N ILE A 153 -4.21 3.22 0.61
CA ILE A 153 -5.38 3.52 1.45
C ILE A 153 -6.26 2.29 1.73
N ALA A 154 -6.27 1.33 0.80
CA ALA A 154 -6.90 0.03 0.95
C ALA A 154 -6.20 -0.97 0.01
N VAL A 155 -6.14 -2.24 0.40
CA VAL A 155 -5.56 -3.33 -0.40
C VAL A 155 -6.63 -4.33 -0.79
N LEU A 156 -6.64 -4.72 -2.08
CA LEU A 156 -7.40 -5.84 -2.58
C LEU A 156 -6.45 -6.99 -2.96
N GLY A 157 -6.69 -8.17 -2.42
CA GLY A 157 -6.06 -9.41 -2.88
C GLY A 157 -7.08 -10.55 -2.87
N ARG A 158 -7.63 -10.83 -1.68
CA ARG A 158 -8.73 -11.78 -1.49
C ARG A 158 -9.84 -11.12 -0.67
N ARG A 159 -11.09 -11.36 -1.05
CA ARG A 159 -12.27 -10.67 -0.46
C ARG A 159 -12.76 -11.30 0.83
N ARG A 160 -12.60 -12.61 1.00
CA ARG A 160 -13.17 -13.36 2.12
C ARG A 160 -12.09 -14.02 2.95
N TRP A 161 -12.30 -14.01 4.27
CA TRP A 161 -11.45 -14.73 5.21
C TRP A 161 -11.38 -16.22 4.86
N GLY A 162 -10.16 -16.76 4.78
CA GLY A 162 -9.91 -18.17 4.51
C GLY A 162 -10.18 -18.62 3.06
N GLN A 163 -10.65 -17.73 2.19
CA GLN A 163 -10.81 -18.03 0.77
C GLN A 163 -9.43 -18.18 0.14
N MET A 164 -9.14 -19.33 -0.48
CA MET A 164 -7.90 -19.52 -1.25
C MET A 164 -7.88 -18.60 -2.48
N GLY A 165 -6.68 -18.15 -2.87
CA GLY A 165 -6.50 -17.44 -4.14
C GLY A 165 -6.81 -18.32 -5.36
N PRO A 166 -6.91 -17.70 -6.54
CA PRO A 166 -7.20 -18.43 -7.78
C PRO A 166 -6.08 -19.43 -8.10
N ASN A 167 -6.45 -20.54 -8.73
CA ASN A 167 -5.49 -21.51 -9.25
C ASN A 167 -4.96 -21.03 -10.61
N LEU A 168 -3.78 -20.42 -10.60
CA LEU A 168 -3.10 -19.90 -11.78
C LEU A 168 -1.78 -20.64 -12.00
N ALA A 169 -1.20 -20.50 -13.18
CA ALA A 169 0.14 -21.00 -13.49
C ALA A 169 1.23 -20.09 -12.89
N TYR A 170 1.25 -19.97 -11.56
CA TYR A 170 2.20 -19.12 -10.84
C TYR A 170 3.65 -19.50 -11.19
N GLY A 171 4.48 -18.49 -11.45
CA GLY A 171 5.87 -18.68 -11.86
C GLY A 171 6.07 -18.74 -13.38
N GLU A 172 5.02 -18.90 -14.17
CA GLU A 172 5.10 -18.72 -15.63
C GLU A 172 5.23 -17.24 -16.01
N ALA A 173 5.88 -16.98 -17.14
CA ALA A 173 6.13 -15.63 -17.62
C ALA A 173 4.81 -14.88 -17.86
N GLY A 174 4.69 -13.70 -17.26
CA GLY A 174 3.50 -12.84 -17.39
C GLY A 174 2.37 -13.13 -16.40
N VAL A 175 2.47 -14.20 -15.58
CA VAL A 175 1.51 -14.49 -14.50
C VAL A 175 1.99 -13.88 -13.20
N LEU A 176 1.18 -12.97 -12.64
CA LEU A 176 1.44 -12.25 -11.40
C LEU A 176 0.96 -13.02 -10.17
N GLY A 177 1.58 -12.75 -9.01
CA GLY A 177 1.40 -13.49 -7.76
C GLY A 177 2.51 -14.52 -7.52
N LEU A 178 2.61 -15.00 -6.27
CA LEU A 178 3.62 -15.98 -5.86
C LEU A 178 3.08 -17.40 -5.90
N MET A 179 1.89 -17.61 -5.37
CA MET A 179 1.24 -18.91 -5.17
C MET A 179 -0.23 -18.69 -4.74
N PRO A 180 -1.09 -19.72 -4.65
CA PRO A 180 -2.50 -19.52 -4.27
C PRO A 180 -2.73 -18.83 -2.91
N THR A 181 -1.82 -19.00 -1.94
CA THR A 181 -1.89 -18.30 -0.64
C THR A 181 -1.37 -16.87 -0.68
N TRP A 182 -0.64 -16.50 -1.74
CA TRP A 182 -0.08 -15.17 -2.01
C TRP A 182 -0.38 -14.75 -3.47
N PRO A 183 -1.67 -14.58 -3.83
CA PRO A 183 -2.04 -14.07 -5.15
C PRO A 183 -1.62 -12.60 -5.30
N GLN A 184 -1.68 -12.06 -6.52
CA GLN A 184 -1.40 -10.65 -6.73
C GLN A 184 -2.37 -9.78 -5.92
N ALA A 185 -1.82 -8.78 -5.21
CA ALA A 185 -2.58 -7.76 -4.52
C ALA A 185 -2.38 -6.39 -5.20
N ALA A 186 -3.33 -5.48 -5.04
CA ALA A 186 -3.26 -4.13 -5.57
C ALA A 186 -3.90 -3.11 -4.61
N ALA A 187 -3.43 -1.88 -4.69
CA ALA A 187 -3.89 -0.75 -3.89
C ALA A 187 -5.09 -0.06 -4.56
N ALA A 188 -6.04 0.40 -3.75
CA ALA A 188 -7.17 1.18 -4.22
C ALA A 188 -6.76 2.63 -4.53
N LEU A 189 -7.38 3.23 -5.56
CA LEU A 189 -7.25 4.67 -5.80
C LEU A 189 -7.86 5.48 -4.64
N PRO A 190 -7.38 6.70 -4.36
CA PRO A 190 -7.96 7.56 -3.33
C PRO A 190 -9.42 7.90 -3.64
N ALA A 191 -10.24 8.05 -2.61
CA ALA A 191 -11.58 8.63 -2.73
C ALA A 191 -11.50 10.15 -2.58
N GLY A 192 -12.13 10.90 -3.47
CA GLY A 192 -12.26 12.35 -3.34
C GLY A 192 -12.47 13.08 -4.67
N GLY A 193 -12.55 14.40 -4.59
CA GLY A 193 -13.10 15.25 -5.66
C GLY A 193 -14.63 15.28 -5.63
N HIS A 194 -15.25 15.91 -6.64
CA HIS A 194 -16.71 16.06 -6.69
C HIS A 194 -17.51 14.74 -6.90
N ARG A 195 -16.86 13.57 -6.90
CA ARG A 195 -17.44 12.29 -7.34
C ARG A 195 -17.78 11.32 -6.23
N VAL A 196 -17.12 11.38 -5.07
CA VAL A 196 -17.43 10.51 -3.91
C VAL A 196 -17.41 11.37 -2.64
N PRO A 197 -18.52 11.45 -1.89
CA PRO A 197 -18.55 12.21 -0.65
C PRO A 197 -17.60 11.60 0.38
N ALA A 198 -16.97 12.45 1.18
CA ALA A 198 -16.20 12.00 2.34
C ALA A 198 -17.11 11.29 3.35
N PHE A 199 -16.52 10.47 4.21
CA PHE A 199 -17.24 9.80 5.29
C PHE A 199 -17.86 10.83 6.24
N ASP A 200 -19.15 10.67 6.57
CA ASP A 200 -19.84 11.51 7.53
C ASP A 200 -19.58 11.02 8.96
N TRP A 201 -18.74 11.76 9.67
CA TRP A 201 -18.41 11.50 11.07
C TRP A 201 -19.53 11.92 12.03
N GLU A 202 -20.57 12.65 11.58
CA GLU A 202 -21.67 13.11 12.43
C GLU A 202 -21.19 13.90 13.67
N GLY A 203 -20.07 14.63 13.53
CA GLY A 203 -19.44 15.39 14.61
C GLY A 203 -18.57 14.59 15.58
N ASP A 204 -18.34 13.30 15.31
CA ASP A 204 -17.46 12.43 16.11
C ASP A 204 -16.04 13.01 16.28
N ARG A 205 -15.47 12.77 17.46
CA ARG A 205 -14.12 13.19 17.85
C ARG A 205 -13.51 12.15 18.78
N PRO A 206 -12.17 11.97 18.78
CA PRO A 206 -11.50 11.16 19.78
C PRO A 206 -11.91 11.60 21.20
N LEU A 207 -12.25 10.62 22.05
CA LEU A 207 -12.79 10.88 23.40
C LEU A 207 -11.77 11.53 24.34
N ASN A 208 -10.49 11.19 24.17
CA ASN A 208 -9.37 11.72 24.95
C ASN A 208 -9.62 11.53 26.47
N LEU A 209 -10.01 10.31 26.85
CA LEU A 209 -10.22 9.91 28.22
C LEU A 209 -8.86 9.91 28.97
N PRO A 210 -8.82 10.32 30.25
CA PRO A 210 -7.61 10.21 31.05
C PRO A 210 -7.17 8.75 31.16
N MET A 211 -5.88 8.48 30.94
CA MET A 211 -5.31 7.12 30.92
C MET A 211 -5.60 6.36 32.21
N GLU A 212 -5.55 7.04 33.36
CA GLU A 212 -5.82 6.46 34.69
C GLU A 212 -7.28 6.00 34.87
N GLY A 213 -8.20 6.48 34.03
CA GLY A 213 -9.61 6.10 34.04
C GLY A 213 -9.93 4.93 33.11
N LEU A 214 -8.97 4.39 32.38
CA LEU A 214 -9.23 3.35 31.39
C LEU A 214 -9.39 1.96 32.02
N VAL A 215 -10.41 1.25 31.54
CA VAL A 215 -10.60 -0.20 31.70
C VAL A 215 -10.60 -0.79 30.31
N ILE A 216 -9.46 -1.39 29.95
CA ILE A 216 -9.17 -1.82 28.58
C ILE A 216 -9.65 -3.26 28.38
N TYR A 217 -10.34 -3.51 27.27
CA TYR A 217 -10.72 -4.83 26.79
C TYR A 217 -9.95 -5.19 25.52
N GLU A 218 -9.03 -6.15 25.60
CA GLU A 218 -8.33 -6.68 24.43
C GLU A 218 -9.28 -7.58 23.61
N ALA A 219 -9.42 -7.30 22.32
CA ALA A 219 -10.35 -8.00 21.45
C ALA A 219 -9.75 -8.30 20.07
N HIS A 220 -10.15 -9.45 19.52
CA HIS A 220 -9.90 -9.79 18.13
C HIS A 220 -11.17 -9.56 17.31
N VAL A 221 -11.13 -8.69 16.29
CA VAL A 221 -12.31 -8.32 15.47
C VAL A 221 -13.08 -9.56 15.01
N ARG A 222 -12.39 -10.52 14.39
CA ARG A 222 -13.03 -11.76 13.95
C ARG A 222 -13.49 -12.63 15.11
N GLY A 223 -12.68 -12.76 16.16
CA GLY A 223 -12.97 -13.67 17.28
C GLY A 223 -14.18 -13.21 18.09
N TYR A 224 -14.42 -11.91 18.13
CA TYR A 224 -15.48 -11.29 18.92
C TYR A 224 -16.88 -11.75 18.51
N THR A 225 -17.10 -12.03 17.22
CA THR A 225 -18.44 -12.43 16.71
C THR A 225 -18.41 -13.60 15.72
N ALA A 226 -17.30 -14.30 15.52
CA ALA A 226 -17.25 -15.42 14.56
C ALA A 226 -18.12 -16.62 14.96
N HIS A 227 -18.37 -16.84 16.25
CA HIS A 227 -19.17 -17.98 16.71
C HIS A 227 -20.67 -17.77 16.41
N GLU A 228 -21.39 -18.84 16.08
CA GLU A 228 -22.82 -18.79 15.72
C GLU A 228 -23.70 -18.17 16.82
N SER A 229 -23.33 -18.37 18.09
CA SER A 229 -24.05 -17.81 19.24
C SER A 229 -23.98 -16.28 19.33
N SER A 230 -23.12 -15.63 18.54
CA SER A 230 -23.14 -14.17 18.41
C SER A 230 -24.47 -13.68 17.85
N GLY A 231 -25.09 -14.41 16.90
CA GLY A 231 -26.36 -14.04 16.27
C GLY A 231 -26.34 -12.70 15.52
N VAL A 232 -25.15 -12.23 15.09
CA VAL A 232 -25.00 -10.99 14.30
C VAL A 232 -25.22 -11.25 12.81
N ALA A 233 -25.54 -10.22 12.04
CA ALA A 233 -25.76 -10.36 10.60
C ALA A 233 -24.47 -10.64 9.82
N ALA A 234 -23.32 -10.12 10.28
CA ALA A 234 -22.02 -10.30 9.64
C ALA A 234 -20.94 -10.83 10.61
N PRO A 235 -20.93 -12.15 10.91
CA PRO A 235 -20.03 -12.76 11.89
C PRO A 235 -18.54 -12.52 11.59
N GLY A 236 -17.80 -12.07 12.60
CA GLY A 236 -16.35 -11.89 12.54
C GLY A 236 -15.88 -10.73 11.65
N THR A 237 -16.69 -9.69 11.54
CA THR A 237 -16.40 -8.46 10.77
C THR A 237 -16.47 -7.21 11.65
N TYR A 238 -16.03 -6.06 11.13
CA TYR A 238 -16.22 -4.77 11.79
C TYR A 238 -17.71 -4.48 12.03
N ALA A 239 -18.57 -4.68 11.02
CA ALA A 239 -20.01 -4.53 11.14
C ALA A 239 -20.63 -5.46 12.21
N GLY A 240 -20.21 -6.73 12.26
CA GLY A 240 -20.68 -7.66 13.27
C GLY A 240 -20.26 -7.26 14.69
N MET A 241 -19.05 -6.70 14.87
CA MET A 241 -18.61 -6.18 16.16
C MET A 241 -19.48 -5.01 16.64
N ILE A 242 -19.91 -4.11 15.74
CA ILE A 242 -20.80 -3.00 16.07
C ILE A 242 -22.10 -3.48 16.74
N GLU A 243 -22.70 -4.56 16.23
CA GLU A 243 -23.95 -5.14 16.77
C GLU A 243 -23.81 -5.63 18.22
N LYS A 244 -22.59 -5.76 18.75
CA LYS A 244 -22.31 -6.25 20.11
C LYS A 244 -21.63 -5.23 21.01
N LEU A 245 -21.36 -4.00 20.56
CA LEU A 245 -20.71 -2.99 21.40
C LEU A 245 -21.49 -2.63 22.68
N ASP A 246 -22.83 -2.76 22.68
CA ASP A 246 -23.66 -2.57 23.87
C ASP A 246 -23.28 -3.52 25.02
N HIS A 247 -22.74 -4.70 24.70
CA HIS A 247 -22.21 -5.63 25.70
C HIS A 247 -20.99 -5.03 26.43
N LEU A 248 -20.04 -4.44 25.69
CA LEU A 248 -18.85 -3.82 26.30
C LEU A 248 -19.22 -2.61 27.15
N GLN A 249 -20.15 -1.80 26.67
CA GLN A 249 -20.67 -0.68 27.44
C GLN A 249 -21.33 -1.15 28.74
N SER A 250 -22.17 -2.19 28.68
CA SER A 250 -22.84 -2.76 29.86
C SER A 250 -21.86 -3.44 30.83
N LEU A 251 -20.76 -3.98 30.32
CA LEU A 251 -19.68 -4.56 31.12
C LEU A 251 -18.86 -3.47 31.87
N GLY A 252 -18.97 -2.20 31.47
CA GLY A 252 -18.25 -1.07 32.05
C GLY A 252 -16.88 -0.81 31.41
N ILE A 253 -16.65 -1.34 30.21
CA ILE A 253 -15.44 -1.07 29.42
C ILE A 253 -15.55 0.30 28.76
N ASN A 254 -14.46 1.08 28.81
CA ASN A 254 -14.36 2.39 28.14
C ASN A 254 -13.17 2.50 27.18
N ALA A 255 -12.43 1.41 26.97
CA ALA A 255 -11.45 1.30 25.90
C ALA A 255 -11.41 -0.13 25.34
N ILE A 256 -11.41 -0.27 24.03
CA ILE A 256 -11.15 -1.53 23.33
C ILE A 256 -9.78 -1.47 22.67
N GLU A 257 -8.95 -2.48 22.93
CA GLU A 257 -7.67 -2.67 22.26
C GLU A 257 -7.81 -3.78 21.23
N LEU A 258 -7.76 -3.41 19.96
CA LEU A 258 -7.90 -4.37 18.87
C LEU A 258 -6.54 -5.00 18.57
N LEU A 259 -6.50 -6.33 18.53
CA LEU A 259 -5.45 -7.08 17.83
C LEU A 259 -5.29 -6.55 16.39
N PRO A 260 -4.15 -6.81 15.72
CA PRO A 260 -3.80 -6.21 14.43
C PRO A 260 -4.96 -6.06 13.44
N VAL A 261 -5.28 -4.80 13.12
CA VAL A 261 -6.34 -4.41 12.16
C VAL A 261 -5.79 -3.89 10.85
N PHE A 262 -4.47 -3.81 10.70
CA PHE A 262 -3.80 -3.54 9.43
C PHE A 262 -3.86 -4.77 8.52
N GLU A 263 -3.77 -4.58 7.21
CA GLU A 263 -3.81 -5.69 6.25
C GLU A 263 -2.70 -6.72 6.55
N PHE A 264 -3.06 -7.98 6.74
CA PHE A 264 -2.15 -9.12 6.95
C PHE A 264 -2.66 -10.36 6.22
N ASN A 265 -1.84 -11.37 5.91
CA ASN A 265 -2.31 -12.56 5.21
C ASN A 265 -2.59 -13.74 6.17
N GLU A 266 -3.87 -14.08 6.39
CA GLU A 266 -4.26 -15.21 7.25
C GLU A 266 -3.84 -16.58 6.69
N LEU A 267 -3.52 -16.65 5.40
CA LEU A 267 -3.11 -17.88 4.72
C LEU A 267 -1.59 -18.06 4.61
N GLU A 268 -0.78 -17.17 5.19
CA GLU A 268 0.68 -17.16 4.94
C GLU A 268 1.40 -18.47 5.34
N TYR A 269 0.87 -19.21 6.32
CA TYR A 269 1.33 -20.54 6.73
C TYR A 269 0.21 -21.59 6.66
N TYR A 270 -0.74 -21.41 5.75
CA TYR A 270 -1.88 -22.30 5.55
C TYR A 270 -1.42 -23.74 5.28
N SER A 271 -1.71 -24.63 6.23
CA SER A 271 -1.32 -26.05 6.17
C SER A 271 -2.22 -26.86 7.11
N GLN A 272 -2.45 -28.13 6.78
CA GLN A 272 -3.26 -29.00 7.63
C GLN A 272 -2.50 -29.27 8.95
N ILE A 273 -3.20 -29.15 10.08
CA ILE A 273 -2.62 -29.45 11.39
C ILE A 273 -2.51 -30.99 11.52
N PRO A 274 -1.30 -31.54 11.77
CA PRO A 274 -1.10 -32.99 11.86
C PRO A 274 -2.06 -33.67 12.84
N GLY A 275 -2.76 -34.70 12.37
CA GLY A 275 -3.72 -35.45 13.18
C GLY A 275 -5.11 -34.81 13.31
N SER A 276 -5.41 -33.74 12.58
CA SER A 276 -6.74 -33.11 12.55
C SER A 276 -7.24 -32.82 11.13
N ASN A 277 -8.52 -32.50 10.98
CA ASN A 277 -9.09 -31.95 9.74
C ASN A 277 -9.06 -30.41 9.71
N GLU A 278 -8.35 -29.79 10.65
CA GLU A 278 -8.22 -28.34 10.75
C GLU A 278 -6.96 -27.85 10.03
N TYR A 279 -6.95 -26.55 9.72
CA TYR A 279 -5.83 -25.90 9.06
C TYR A 279 -5.28 -24.79 9.95
N GLY A 280 -3.96 -24.62 9.93
CA GLY A 280 -3.29 -23.49 10.56
C GLY A 280 -3.54 -22.20 9.77
N TYR A 281 -3.82 -21.11 10.49
CA TYR A 281 -4.00 -19.78 9.92
C TYR A 281 -3.24 -18.76 10.76
N ASN A 282 -2.79 -17.67 10.14
CA ASN A 282 -2.49 -16.46 10.88
C ASN A 282 -3.77 -15.81 11.35
N PHE A 283 -4.30 -16.30 12.47
CA PHE A 283 -5.53 -15.79 13.03
C PHE A 283 -5.31 -14.40 13.62
N TRP A 284 -4.28 -14.23 14.48
CA TRP A 284 -4.04 -12.99 15.22
C TRP A 284 -3.58 -11.80 14.38
N GLY A 285 -2.88 -12.05 13.26
CA GLY A 285 -2.49 -11.00 12.33
C GLY A 285 -1.19 -10.26 12.65
N TYR A 286 -0.33 -10.78 13.53
CA TYR A 286 1.01 -10.23 13.83
C TYR A 286 2.03 -10.47 12.70
N SER A 287 1.64 -10.19 11.45
CA SER A 287 2.45 -10.30 10.23
C SER A 287 1.91 -9.31 9.18
N THR A 288 2.13 -8.02 9.44
CA THR A 288 1.53 -6.93 8.64
C THR A 288 2.06 -6.93 7.20
N VAL A 289 1.14 -6.89 6.24
CA VAL A 289 1.39 -6.70 4.80
C VAL A 289 1.37 -5.22 4.42
N ASN A 290 0.39 -4.46 4.91
CA ASN A 290 0.29 -3.02 4.64
C ASN A 290 -0.24 -2.25 5.86
N TYR A 291 0.48 -1.20 6.28
CA TYR A 291 0.20 -0.46 7.51
C TYR A 291 -0.86 0.64 7.38
N PHE A 292 -1.20 1.07 6.16
CA PHE A 292 -2.16 2.15 5.91
C PHE A 292 -3.56 1.62 5.54
N SER A 293 -3.65 0.34 5.20
CA SER A 293 -4.88 -0.31 4.80
C SER A 293 -5.48 -1.11 5.96
N PRO A 294 -6.78 -0.90 6.30
CA PRO A 294 -7.48 -1.81 7.19
C PRO A 294 -7.59 -3.21 6.58
N MET A 295 -7.62 -4.24 7.44
CA MET A 295 -7.72 -5.64 7.03
C MET A 295 -9.01 -5.89 6.25
N GLY A 296 -8.87 -6.09 4.93
CA GLY A 296 -10.00 -6.19 4.02
C GLY A 296 -10.94 -7.34 4.37
N ARG A 297 -10.39 -8.48 4.83
CA ARG A 297 -11.18 -9.68 5.14
C ARG A 297 -11.89 -9.62 6.50
N TYR A 298 -11.81 -8.50 7.20
CA TYR A 298 -12.69 -8.15 8.31
C TYR A 298 -13.85 -7.22 7.90
N SER A 299 -13.93 -6.80 6.62
CA SER A 299 -15.06 -6.02 6.11
C SER A 299 -16.16 -6.93 5.56
N ALA A 300 -17.37 -6.77 6.09
CA ALA A 300 -18.58 -7.37 5.53
C ALA A 300 -18.84 -6.84 4.10
N ALA A 301 -18.68 -5.53 3.89
CA ALA A 301 -18.92 -4.89 2.61
C ALA A 301 -18.00 -5.44 1.50
N LEU A 302 -16.72 -5.64 1.80
CA LEU A 302 -15.78 -6.22 0.83
C LEU A 302 -16.16 -7.67 0.47
N ALA A 303 -16.55 -8.47 1.47
CA ALA A 303 -16.97 -9.86 1.28
C ALA A 303 -18.22 -10.00 0.40
N GLU A 304 -19.12 -9.00 0.44
CA GLU A 304 -20.31 -8.87 -0.41
C GLU A 304 -20.00 -8.39 -1.84
N GLY A 305 -18.74 -8.08 -2.15
CA GLY A 305 -18.33 -7.64 -3.48
C GLY A 305 -18.34 -6.11 -3.67
N ARG A 306 -18.53 -5.31 -2.61
CA ARG A 306 -18.43 -3.85 -2.72
C ARG A 306 -17.01 -3.41 -3.02
N HIS A 307 -16.86 -2.16 -3.46
CA HIS A 307 -15.56 -1.57 -3.75
C HIS A 307 -14.61 -1.66 -2.54
N VAL A 308 -13.31 -1.90 -2.75
CA VAL A 308 -12.35 -2.19 -1.68
C VAL A 308 -12.21 -1.10 -0.60
N ARG A 309 -12.42 0.17 -0.97
CA ARG A 309 -12.48 1.29 -0.01
C ARG A 309 -13.63 1.20 1.01
N SER A 310 -14.65 0.36 0.77
CA SER A 310 -15.73 0.16 1.75
C SER A 310 -15.22 -0.37 3.09
N THR A 311 -14.08 -1.08 3.10
CA THR A 311 -13.38 -1.48 4.33
C THR A 311 -13.00 -0.27 5.19
N CYS A 312 -12.55 0.83 4.57
CA CYS A 312 -12.18 2.04 5.29
C CYS A 312 -13.39 2.65 6.00
N ASP A 313 -14.53 2.74 5.30
CA ASP A 313 -15.74 3.34 5.87
C ASP A 313 -16.40 2.43 6.92
N GLU A 314 -16.33 1.10 6.75
CA GLU A 314 -16.80 0.14 7.75
C GLU A 314 -15.96 0.23 9.05
N PHE A 315 -14.64 0.42 8.93
CA PHE A 315 -13.77 0.64 10.09
C PHE A 315 -14.04 2.00 10.76
N LYS A 316 -14.22 3.08 9.99
CA LYS A 316 -14.61 4.39 10.54
C LYS A 316 -15.96 4.30 11.28
N GLN A 317 -16.91 3.55 10.73
CA GLN A 317 -18.20 3.32 11.37
C GLN A 317 -18.04 2.58 12.71
N LEU A 318 -17.15 1.58 12.79
CA LEU A 318 -16.82 0.92 14.06
C LEU A 318 -16.30 1.93 15.09
N VAL A 319 -15.33 2.78 14.70
CA VAL A 319 -14.78 3.82 15.59
C VAL A 319 -15.86 4.77 16.09
N LYS A 320 -16.69 5.29 15.18
CA LYS A 320 -17.82 6.19 15.51
C LYS A 320 -18.80 5.54 16.48
N GLU A 321 -19.12 4.25 16.30
CA GLU A 321 -20.04 3.52 17.18
C GLU A 321 -19.44 3.18 18.55
N CYS A 322 -18.13 2.98 18.64
CA CYS A 322 -17.41 2.90 19.92
C CYS A 322 -17.47 4.26 20.66
N HIS A 323 -17.15 5.36 19.98
CA HIS A 323 -17.17 6.69 20.58
C HIS A 323 -18.55 7.11 21.09
N LYS A 324 -19.62 6.81 20.33
CA LYS A 324 -21.02 7.02 20.78
C LYS A 324 -21.33 6.31 22.11
N ARG A 325 -20.61 5.24 22.43
CA ARG A 325 -20.77 4.46 23.67
C ARG A 325 -19.78 4.84 24.77
N GLY A 326 -18.92 5.83 24.52
CA GLY A 326 -17.86 6.23 25.45
C GLY A 326 -16.69 5.25 25.49
N ILE A 327 -16.46 4.51 24.40
CA ILE A 327 -15.39 3.51 24.29
C ILE A 327 -14.29 4.07 23.35
N GLU A 328 -13.08 4.25 23.86
CA GLU A 328 -11.91 4.55 23.03
C GLU A 328 -11.47 3.35 22.21
N VAL A 329 -11.01 3.59 20.98
CA VAL A 329 -10.43 2.55 20.13
C VAL A 329 -8.92 2.67 20.11
N ARG A 330 -8.23 1.61 20.50
CA ARG A 330 -6.77 1.48 20.42
C ARG A 330 -6.41 0.37 19.44
N MET A 331 -5.37 0.61 18.66
CA MET A 331 -4.88 -0.35 17.68
C MET A 331 -3.50 -0.82 18.13
N TYR A 332 -3.27 -2.14 18.11
CA TYR A 332 -1.97 -2.67 18.41
C TYR A 332 -0.94 -2.23 17.35
N LEU A 333 0.16 -1.60 17.79
CA LEU A 333 1.20 -1.04 16.92
C LEU A 333 2.59 -1.69 17.09
N GLY A 334 2.66 -2.88 17.70
CA GLY A 334 3.91 -3.66 17.72
C GLY A 334 4.90 -3.30 18.82
N VAL A 335 4.72 -2.19 19.54
CA VAL A 335 5.62 -1.80 20.62
C VAL A 335 4.84 -0.95 21.64
N TRP A 336 4.75 -1.41 22.89
CA TRP A 336 4.56 -0.51 24.02
C TRP A 336 5.94 0.07 24.35
N PRO A 337 6.12 1.41 24.41
CA PRO A 337 7.40 2.01 24.76
C PRO A 337 7.87 1.66 26.18
#